data_AF-A0A845C8L9-F1
#
_entry.id   AF-A0A845C8L9-F1
#
_cell.length_a   1.000
_cell.length_b   1.000
_cell.length_c   1.000
_cell.angle_alpha   90.00
_cell.angle_beta   90.00
_cell.angle_gamma   90.00
#
_symmetry.space_group_name_H-M   'P 1'
#
loop_
_entity.id
_entity.type
_entity.pdbx_description
1 polymer ?
#
loop_
_entity_poly.entity_id
_entity_poly.type
_entity_poly.pdbx_seq_one_letter_code
_entity_poly.pdbx_strand_id
1 'polypeptide(L)'
;SGSFTRSRVNLNAGGRTPMTTLLSGVFVLVAVLTLGWAIRYLAKPVLAGFVIATAITLINLPHALQILRTSKSETFIMLVTWGSVFVFSLVEAVAIGITASLLVYVYKTSRPRVVPLVPDAKFKHLRERNPNKDPVCPQLDIIAIEGDLYFGAANHVEYLLRNRLADAGRQYYVLLNLQNMVRVDISGVHMLENYVNEIRGQGGDVYFFKMTDIARRLFTSSGFMDLVGPDHFLHDENAIDYLFHRVLNPKVCIYDCPLRVFRECQNLPKISIPFQDKIQGMTSLPYVPLIHVEELEGRCTRRPLDFELIDVREEMEWDRGHIQVARHMAYSTFSVEDLDVTPDREVVVISRSTRRSRIIAYVLMESGFSNVKVVEGGMSAWIDASFMTAISVYT
;
A
#
# COMPACT_ATOMS: atom_id res chain seq x y z
N SER A 1 -35.45 -8.63 36.31
CA SER A 1 -34.51 -7.54 35.98
C SER A 1 -33.71 -7.17 37.21
N GLY A 2 -32.38 -7.12 37.12
CA GLY A 2 -31.54 -6.67 38.25
C GLY A 2 -31.65 -5.16 38.44
N SER A 3 -31.82 -4.69 39.68
CA SER A 3 -31.77 -3.26 40.00
C SER A 3 -30.38 -2.92 40.55
N PHE A 4 -29.66 -2.04 39.84
CA PHE A 4 -28.34 -1.57 40.27
C PHE A 4 -28.38 -0.92 41.65
N THR A 5 -29.38 -0.07 41.91
CA THR A 5 -29.55 0.62 43.18
C THR A 5 -29.79 -0.35 44.34
N ARG A 6 -30.66 -1.37 44.15
CA ARG A 6 -30.95 -2.37 45.20
C ARG A 6 -29.77 -3.30 45.45
N SER A 7 -29.05 -3.70 44.40
CA SER A 7 -27.90 -4.60 44.51
C SER A 7 -26.75 -3.94 45.25
N ARG A 8 -26.48 -2.64 44.98
CA ARG A 8 -25.44 -1.88 45.68
C ARG A 8 -25.74 -1.74 47.17
N VAL A 9 -27.00 -1.47 47.54
CA VAL A 9 -27.42 -1.39 48.95
C VAL A 9 -27.32 -2.76 49.64
N ASN A 10 -27.75 -3.84 48.98
CA ASN A 10 -27.66 -5.20 49.50
C ASN A 10 -26.21 -5.63 49.76
N LEU A 11 -25.28 -5.30 48.84
CA LEU A 11 -23.85 -5.55 49.01
C LEU A 11 -23.26 -4.74 50.17
N ASN A 12 -23.57 -3.45 50.27
CA ASN A 12 -23.11 -2.59 51.36
C ASN A 12 -23.67 -3.03 52.73
N ALA A 13 -24.86 -3.63 52.76
CA ALA A 13 -25.45 -4.24 53.95
C ALA A 13 -24.87 -5.63 54.30
N GLY A 14 -23.84 -6.09 53.57
CA GLY A 14 -23.16 -7.36 53.83
C GLY A 14 -23.86 -8.59 53.23
N GLY A 15 -24.80 -8.40 52.29
CA GLY A 15 -25.49 -9.50 51.62
C GLY A 15 -24.56 -10.33 50.74
N ARG A 16 -24.49 -11.64 50.99
CA ARG A 16 -23.57 -12.57 50.31
C ARG A 16 -24.26 -13.73 49.58
N THR A 17 -25.56 -13.93 49.80
CA THR A 17 -26.32 -15.05 49.24
C THR A 17 -27.62 -14.58 48.60
N PRO A 18 -28.19 -15.31 47.62
CA PRO A 18 -29.49 -15.00 47.03
C PRO A 18 -30.64 -14.92 48.05
N MET A 19 -30.46 -15.56 49.22
CA MET A 19 -31.42 -15.51 50.32
C MET A 19 -31.74 -14.10 50.79
N THR A 20 -30.80 -13.14 50.68
CA THR A 20 -31.09 -11.75 51.08
C THR A 20 -32.13 -11.08 50.18
N THR A 21 -32.16 -11.46 48.90
CA THR A 21 -33.15 -10.94 47.95
C THR A 21 -34.52 -11.59 48.19
N LEU A 22 -34.54 -12.89 48.52
CA LEU A 22 -35.76 -13.59 48.89
C LEU A 22 -36.36 -13.01 50.17
N LEU A 23 -35.56 -12.82 51.23
CA LEU A 23 -35.97 -12.19 52.48
C LEU A 23 -36.44 -10.75 52.26
N SER A 24 -35.75 -9.97 51.42
CA SER A 24 -36.20 -8.63 51.05
C SER A 24 -37.56 -8.65 50.35
N GLY A 25 -37.79 -9.61 49.46
CA GLY A 25 -39.08 -9.79 48.77
C GLY A 25 -40.21 -10.14 49.75
N VAL A 26 -39.96 -11.08 50.68
CA VAL A 26 -40.92 -11.45 51.73
C VAL A 26 -41.20 -10.25 52.65
N PHE A 27 -40.18 -9.50 53.05
CA PHE A 27 -40.34 -8.31 53.87
C PHE A 27 -41.19 -7.24 53.17
N VAL A 28 -40.94 -6.98 51.89
CA VAL A 28 -41.76 -6.07 51.08
C VAL A 28 -43.20 -6.57 50.98
N LEU A 29 -43.42 -7.88 50.76
CA LEU A 29 -44.76 -8.47 50.71
C LEU A 29 -45.52 -8.26 52.03
N VAL A 30 -44.90 -8.59 53.17
CA VAL A 30 -45.49 -8.40 54.50
C VAL A 30 -45.76 -6.91 54.77
N ALA A 31 -44.83 -6.02 54.41
CA ALA A 31 -44.99 -4.59 54.59
C ALA A 31 -46.16 -4.05 53.74
N VAL A 32 -46.32 -4.48 52.50
CA VAL A 32 -47.44 -4.06 51.64
C VAL A 32 -48.78 -4.55 52.21
N LEU A 33 -48.85 -5.77 52.72
CA LEU A 33 -50.08 -6.34 53.29
C LEU A 33 -50.49 -5.67 54.62
N THR A 34 -49.53 -5.27 55.44
CA THR A 34 -49.80 -4.67 56.76
C THR A 34 -49.89 -3.15 56.73
N LEU A 35 -49.02 -2.47 55.97
CA LEU A 35 -48.89 -1.01 55.89
C LEU A 35 -49.48 -0.41 54.61
N GLY A 36 -50.10 -1.22 53.74
CA GLY A 36 -50.65 -0.75 52.47
C GLY A 36 -51.66 0.40 52.60
N TRP A 37 -52.43 0.43 53.71
CA TRP A 37 -53.38 1.51 53.99
C TRP A 37 -52.70 2.87 54.19
N ALA A 38 -51.50 2.90 54.78
CA ALA A 38 -50.75 4.12 55.05
C ALA A 38 -50.19 4.76 53.77
N ILE A 39 -49.96 3.96 52.72
CA ILE A 39 -49.47 4.44 51.41
C ILE A 39 -50.44 5.46 50.79
N ARG A 40 -51.73 5.41 51.12
CA ARG A 40 -52.73 6.37 50.64
C ARG A 40 -52.44 7.82 51.06
N TYR A 41 -51.74 8.02 52.18
CA TYR A 41 -51.36 9.36 52.67
C TYR A 41 -50.07 9.89 52.04
N LEU A 42 -49.39 9.09 51.21
CA LEU A 42 -48.13 9.48 50.58
C LEU A 42 -48.40 10.47 49.43
N ALA A 43 -47.92 11.70 49.60
CA ALA A 43 -48.06 12.73 48.58
C ALA A 43 -47.23 12.39 47.33
N LYS A 44 -47.84 12.48 46.14
CA LYS A 44 -47.15 12.24 44.84
C LYS A 44 -45.84 13.03 44.66
N PRO A 45 -45.70 14.28 45.15
CA PRO A 45 -44.43 15.01 45.09
C PRO A 45 -43.25 14.30 45.78
N VAL A 46 -43.51 13.53 46.85
CA VAL A 46 -42.46 12.75 47.54
C VAL A 46 -41.92 11.64 46.64
N LEU A 47 -42.81 10.94 45.94
CA LEU A 47 -42.43 9.90 44.96
C LEU A 47 -41.66 10.50 43.78
N ALA A 48 -42.12 11.63 43.24
CA ALA A 48 -41.43 12.32 42.17
C ALA A 48 -40.02 12.77 42.59
N GLY A 49 -39.88 13.33 43.79
CA GLY A 49 -38.59 13.70 44.36
C GLY A 49 -37.63 12.52 44.48
N PHE A 50 -38.12 11.36 44.93
CA PHE A 50 -37.32 10.14 44.99
C PHE A 50 -36.86 9.67 43.60
N VAL A 51 -37.76 9.66 42.60
CA VAL A 51 -37.42 9.28 41.22
C VAL A 51 -36.38 10.24 40.63
N ILE A 52 -36.56 11.55 40.78
CA ILE A 52 -35.60 12.56 40.29
C ILE A 52 -34.23 12.40 40.98
N ALA A 53 -34.21 12.24 42.31
CA ALA A 53 -32.97 12.03 43.05
C ALA A 53 -32.23 10.78 42.56
N THR A 54 -32.95 9.67 42.34
CA THR A 54 -32.34 8.45 41.78
C THR A 54 -31.86 8.65 40.34
N ALA A 55 -32.60 9.36 39.50
CA ALA A 55 -32.21 9.65 38.12
C ALA A 55 -30.92 10.47 38.05
N ILE A 56 -30.78 11.51 38.88
CA ILE A 56 -29.56 12.33 38.95
C ILE A 56 -28.35 11.48 39.32
N THR A 57 -28.49 10.51 40.23
CA THR A 57 -27.37 9.62 40.60
C THR A 57 -26.93 8.64 39.51
N LEU A 58 -27.75 8.42 38.48
CA LEU A 58 -27.41 7.57 37.34
C LEU A 58 -26.65 8.34 36.25
N ILE A 59 -26.72 9.67 36.24
CA ILE A 59 -26.06 10.49 35.23
C ILE A 59 -24.56 10.60 35.55
N ASN A 60 -23.73 10.06 34.67
CA ASN A 60 -22.28 10.10 34.79
C ASN A 60 -21.66 11.17 33.88
N LEU A 61 -21.74 12.44 34.30
CA LEU A 61 -21.17 13.59 33.59
C LEU A 61 -19.66 13.43 33.26
N PRO A 62 -18.80 13.00 34.20
CA PRO A 62 -17.37 12.84 33.93
C PRO A 62 -17.07 11.89 32.76
N HIS A 63 -17.74 10.75 32.70
CA HIS A 63 -17.57 9.80 31.60
C HIS A 63 -18.08 10.35 30.26
N ALA A 64 -19.22 11.05 30.25
CA ALA A 64 -19.72 11.69 29.04
C ALA A 64 -18.71 12.71 28.49
N LEU A 65 -18.15 13.56 29.36
CA LEU A 65 -17.12 14.53 28.99
C LEU A 65 -15.82 13.87 28.49
N GLN A 66 -15.44 12.72 29.07
CA GLN A 66 -14.30 11.96 28.60
C GLN A 66 -14.51 11.47 27.16
N ILE A 67 -15.67 10.88 26.85
CA ILE A 67 -16.02 10.42 25.50
C ILE A 67 -15.95 11.57 24.49
N LEU A 68 -16.51 12.73 24.84
CA LEU A 68 -16.49 13.95 24.02
C LEU A 68 -15.08 14.43 23.65
N ARG A 69 -14.09 14.15 24.50
CA ARG A 69 -12.69 14.55 24.28
C ARG A 69 -11.85 13.48 23.60
N THR A 70 -12.18 12.19 23.76
CA THR A 70 -11.35 11.08 23.29
C THR A 70 -11.62 10.67 21.86
N SER A 71 -12.89 10.54 21.44
CA SER A 71 -13.23 10.00 20.12
C SER A 71 -14.46 10.64 19.50
N LYS A 72 -14.30 11.19 18.30
CA LYS A 72 -15.40 11.77 17.51
C LYS A 72 -16.48 10.74 17.17
N SER A 73 -16.09 9.49 16.94
CA SER A 73 -17.04 8.43 16.57
C SER A 73 -17.89 7.97 17.76
N GLU A 74 -17.26 7.82 18.93
CA GLU A 74 -17.98 7.46 20.17
C GLU A 74 -18.90 8.60 20.61
N THR A 75 -18.43 9.84 20.44
CA THR A 75 -19.25 11.04 20.64
C THR A 75 -20.48 11.04 19.75
N PHE A 76 -20.32 10.74 18.46
CA PHE A 76 -21.44 10.66 17.53
C PHE A 76 -22.45 9.59 17.96
N ILE A 77 -22.01 8.38 18.29
CA ILE A 77 -22.89 7.29 18.75
C ILE A 77 -23.63 7.70 20.03
N MET A 78 -22.93 8.30 21.00
CA MET A 78 -23.51 8.78 22.25
C MET A 78 -24.59 9.84 22.01
N LEU A 79 -24.30 10.86 21.19
CA LEU A 79 -25.24 11.94 20.89
C LEU A 79 -26.46 11.45 20.12
N VAL A 80 -26.28 10.55 19.16
CA VAL A 80 -27.38 9.92 18.42
C VAL A 80 -28.27 9.11 19.34
N THR A 81 -27.68 8.30 20.22
CA THR A 81 -28.43 7.44 21.16
C THR A 81 -29.14 8.25 22.24
N TRP A 82 -28.49 9.30 22.77
CA TRP A 82 -29.11 10.19 23.75
C TRP A 82 -30.23 11.03 23.12
N GLY A 83 -29.98 11.55 21.91
CA GLY A 83 -30.96 12.34 21.15
C GLY A 83 -32.19 11.54 20.73
N SER A 84 -32.02 10.25 20.38
CA SER A 84 -33.13 9.41 19.91
C SER A 84 -34.18 9.15 21.00
N VAL A 85 -33.80 9.13 22.28
CA VAL A 85 -34.72 8.91 23.41
C VAL A 85 -35.75 10.05 23.56
N PHE A 86 -35.49 11.24 23.02
CA PHE A 86 -36.46 12.35 23.07
C PHE A 86 -37.62 12.20 22.08
N VAL A 87 -37.43 11.43 21.01
CA VAL A 87 -38.39 11.31 19.90
C VAL A 87 -38.97 9.90 19.79
N PHE A 88 -38.17 8.87 20.12
CA PHE A 88 -38.52 7.47 19.97
C PHE A 88 -38.68 6.75 21.30
N SER A 89 -39.31 5.57 21.28
CA SER A 89 -39.38 4.71 22.46
C SER A 89 -37.99 4.16 22.84
N LEU A 90 -37.83 3.70 24.09
CA LEU A 90 -36.54 3.19 24.58
C LEU A 90 -35.97 2.05 23.71
N VAL A 91 -36.82 1.13 23.25
CA VAL A 91 -36.40 -0.02 22.43
C VAL A 91 -35.90 0.45 21.06
N GLU A 92 -36.62 1.38 20.43
CA GLU A 92 -36.22 1.97 19.15
C GLU A 92 -34.94 2.80 19.28
N ALA A 93 -34.81 3.59 20.35
CA ALA A 93 -33.61 4.38 20.64
C ALA A 93 -32.36 3.50 20.78
N VAL A 94 -32.48 2.36 21.47
CA VAL A 94 -31.40 1.37 21.59
C VAL A 94 -31.06 0.76 20.23
N ALA A 95 -32.06 0.40 19.42
CA ALA A 95 -31.83 -0.15 18.08
C ALA A 95 -31.10 0.84 17.16
N ILE A 96 -31.44 2.13 17.24
CA ILE A 96 -30.75 3.22 16.52
C ILE A 96 -29.29 3.31 16.97
N GLY A 97 -29.03 3.27 18.28
CA GLY A 97 -27.66 3.32 18.82
C GLY A 97 -26.81 2.14 18.37
N ILE A 98 -27.35 0.91 18.40
CA ILE A 98 -26.66 -0.30 17.91
C ILE A 98 -26.37 -0.17 16.42
N THR A 99 -27.35 0.25 15.63
CA THR A 99 -27.19 0.43 14.18
C THR A 99 -26.12 1.47 13.85
N ALA A 100 -26.14 2.62 14.52
CA ALA A 100 -25.12 3.67 14.36
C ALA A 100 -23.72 3.16 14.73
N SER A 101 -23.60 2.39 15.81
CA SER A 101 -22.32 1.79 16.22
C SER A 101 -21.79 0.80 15.19
N LEU A 102 -22.66 -0.03 14.61
CA LEU A 102 -22.30 -0.98 13.55
C LEU A 102 -21.85 -0.25 12.29
N LEU A 103 -22.58 0.78 11.85
CA LEU A 103 -22.20 1.58 10.68
C LEU A 103 -20.86 2.27 10.86
N VAL A 104 -20.61 2.85 12.04
CA VAL A 104 -19.32 3.46 12.38
C VAL A 104 -18.19 2.42 12.37
N TYR A 105 -18.44 1.21 12.90
CA TYR A 105 -17.48 0.13 12.88
C TYR A 105 -17.13 -0.27 11.45
N VAL A 106 -18.13 -0.56 10.61
CA VAL A 106 -17.95 -0.90 9.20
C VAL A 106 -17.21 0.20 8.45
N TYR A 107 -17.58 1.47 8.66
CA TYR A 107 -16.90 2.60 8.02
C TYR A 107 -15.41 2.68 8.37
N LYS A 108 -15.06 2.40 9.63
CA LYS A 108 -13.66 2.40 10.08
C LYS A 108 -12.87 1.22 9.50
N THR A 109 -13.45 0.02 9.48
CA THR A 109 -12.77 -1.19 8.96
C THR A 109 -12.65 -1.17 7.44
N SER A 110 -13.59 -0.54 6.74
CA SER A 110 -13.56 -0.34 5.28
C SER A 110 -12.45 0.59 4.77
N ARG A 111 -11.71 1.27 5.66
CA ARG A 111 -10.64 2.21 5.30
C ARG A 111 -9.31 1.85 5.99
N PRO A 112 -8.76 0.66 5.68
CA PRO A 112 -7.44 0.29 6.17
C PRO A 112 -6.38 1.28 5.66
N ARG A 113 -5.29 1.42 6.40
CA ARG A 113 -4.20 2.32 6.01
C ARG A 113 -3.26 1.57 5.06
N VAL A 114 -2.87 2.24 3.98
CA VAL A 114 -1.81 1.78 3.07
C VAL A 114 -0.64 2.74 3.25
N VAL A 115 0.42 2.25 3.89
CA VAL A 115 1.48 3.11 4.43
C VAL A 115 2.83 2.79 3.78
N PRO A 116 3.53 3.76 3.18
CA PRO A 116 4.91 3.55 2.75
C PRO A 116 5.82 3.29 3.93
N LEU A 117 6.72 2.34 3.76
CA LEU A 117 7.76 2.02 4.72
C LEU A 117 9.14 2.35 4.17
N VAL A 118 10.01 2.82 5.05
CA VAL A 118 11.45 2.95 4.81
C VAL A 118 12.21 2.39 6.01
N PRO A 119 13.46 1.91 5.83
CA PRO A 119 14.31 1.55 6.94
C PRO A 119 14.55 2.74 7.89
N ASP A 120 14.67 2.44 9.18
CA ASP A 120 15.16 3.38 10.17
C ASP A 120 16.66 3.66 9.98
N ALA A 121 17.20 4.65 10.68
CA ALA A 121 18.60 5.06 10.53
C ALA A 121 19.62 3.95 10.88
N LYS A 122 19.20 2.93 11.64
CA LYS A 122 20.02 1.77 12.01
C LYS A 122 19.78 0.54 11.12
N PHE A 123 18.87 0.65 10.15
CA PHE A 123 18.46 -0.43 9.24
C PHE A 123 18.01 -1.71 9.96
N LYS A 124 17.36 -1.59 11.12
CA LYS A 124 16.83 -2.71 11.90
C LYS A 124 15.32 -2.83 11.80
N HIS A 125 14.64 -1.71 11.63
CA HIS A 125 13.18 -1.66 11.63
C HIS A 125 12.68 -0.83 10.45
N LEU A 126 11.48 -1.17 10.01
CA LEU A 126 10.74 -0.37 9.05
C LEU A 126 9.87 0.62 9.81
N ARG A 127 9.82 1.86 9.31
CA ARG A 127 8.96 2.92 9.84
C ARG A 127 8.20 3.58 8.72
N GLU A 128 7.10 4.23 9.07
CA GLU A 128 6.34 5.06 8.14
C GLU A 128 7.23 6.14 7.51
N ARG A 129 7.16 6.25 6.18
CA ARG A 129 7.93 7.21 5.38
C ARG A 129 7.37 8.61 5.56
N ASN A 130 8.22 9.57 5.87
CA ASN A 130 7.92 10.98 5.80
C ASN A 130 8.11 11.48 4.35
N PRO A 131 7.04 11.92 3.65
CA PRO A 131 7.12 12.33 2.25
C PRO A 131 8.13 13.46 1.97
N ASN A 132 8.42 14.33 2.95
CA ASN A 132 9.25 15.51 2.74
C ASN A 132 10.74 15.28 3.05
N LYS A 133 11.08 14.19 3.75
CA LYS A 133 12.43 13.97 4.29
C LYS A 133 13.06 12.68 3.80
N ASP A 134 12.25 11.64 3.63
CA ASP A 134 12.79 10.30 3.45
C ASP A 134 13.02 9.99 1.96
N PRO A 135 14.15 9.36 1.64
CA PRO A 135 14.48 9.05 0.26
C PRO A 135 13.59 7.92 -0.28
N VAL A 136 13.32 7.95 -1.58
CA VAL A 136 12.53 6.93 -2.28
C VAL A 136 13.46 6.11 -3.16
N CYS A 137 13.47 4.79 -2.99
CA CYS A 137 14.27 3.93 -3.86
C CYS A 137 13.59 3.85 -5.23
N PRO A 138 14.31 4.06 -6.34
CA PRO A 138 13.74 3.97 -7.68
C PRO A 138 13.42 2.55 -8.10
N GLN A 139 13.88 1.49 -7.40
CA GLN A 139 13.65 0.10 -7.81
C GLN A 139 12.65 -0.66 -6.93
N LEU A 140 12.57 -0.31 -5.64
CA LEU A 140 11.79 -1.06 -4.64
C LEU A 140 10.92 -0.09 -3.83
N ASP A 141 9.61 -0.33 -3.81
CA ASP A 141 8.70 0.27 -2.82
C ASP A 141 8.37 -0.73 -1.72
N ILE A 142 8.35 -0.29 -0.47
CA ILE A 142 7.88 -1.11 0.65
C ILE A 142 6.60 -0.49 1.16
N ILE A 143 5.53 -1.28 1.23
CA ILE A 143 4.20 -0.79 1.59
C ILE A 143 3.60 -1.70 2.64
N ALA A 144 3.08 -1.15 3.73
CA ALA A 144 2.28 -1.87 4.71
C ALA A 144 0.80 -1.71 4.42
N ILE A 145 0.06 -2.81 4.52
CA ILE A 145 -1.40 -2.80 4.57
C ILE A 145 -1.80 -3.04 6.03
N GLU A 146 -2.36 -2.02 6.69
CA GLU A 146 -2.75 -2.07 8.10
C GLU A 146 -4.27 -2.13 8.23
N GLY A 147 -4.79 -3.26 8.69
CA GLY A 147 -6.22 -3.49 8.91
C GLY A 147 -6.77 -4.73 8.22
N ASP A 148 -8.08 -4.73 7.95
CA ASP A 148 -8.78 -5.83 7.28
C ASP A 148 -8.83 -5.59 5.77
N LEU A 149 -8.52 -6.62 4.99
CA LEU A 149 -8.60 -6.60 3.53
C LEU A 149 -9.76 -7.49 3.08
N TYR A 150 -10.96 -6.92 3.05
CA TYR A 150 -12.19 -7.62 2.68
C TYR A 150 -12.97 -6.87 1.59
N PHE A 151 -14.11 -7.39 1.14
CA PHE A 151 -14.94 -6.77 0.09
C PHE A 151 -15.22 -5.27 0.32
N GLY A 152 -15.39 -4.85 1.58
CA GLY A 152 -15.69 -3.47 1.95
C GLY A 152 -14.48 -2.54 1.94
N ALA A 153 -13.26 -3.07 1.81
CA ALA A 153 -11.99 -2.34 1.85
C ALA A 153 -11.14 -2.51 0.57
N ALA A 154 -11.35 -3.59 -0.19
CA ALA A 154 -10.53 -3.95 -1.37
C ALA A 154 -10.37 -2.79 -2.36
N ASN A 155 -11.47 -2.18 -2.80
CA ASN A 155 -11.44 -1.04 -3.74
C ASN A 155 -10.66 0.17 -3.20
N HIS A 156 -10.76 0.44 -1.90
CA HIS A 156 -10.04 1.56 -1.28
C HIS A 156 -8.54 1.30 -1.26
N VAL A 157 -8.12 0.08 -0.89
CA VAL A 157 -6.72 -0.33 -0.89
C VAL A 157 -6.16 -0.32 -2.31
N GLU A 158 -6.88 -0.88 -3.27
CA GLU A 158 -6.49 -0.91 -4.67
C GLU A 158 -6.25 0.50 -5.22
N TYR A 159 -7.17 1.42 -4.97
CA TYR A 159 -7.03 2.82 -5.35
C TYR A 159 -5.77 3.46 -4.76
N LEU A 160 -5.48 3.22 -3.48
CA LEU A 160 -4.29 3.76 -2.82
C LEU A 160 -2.99 3.15 -3.37
N LEU A 161 -2.99 1.86 -3.69
CA LEU A 161 -1.84 1.19 -4.30
C LEU A 161 -1.60 1.68 -5.74
N ARG A 162 -2.66 1.84 -6.55
CA ARG A 162 -2.57 2.30 -7.94
C ARG A 162 -2.12 3.76 -8.05
N ASN A 163 -2.69 4.66 -7.25
CA ASN A 163 -2.27 6.07 -7.23
C ASN A 163 -0.79 6.21 -6.91
N ARG A 164 -0.29 5.34 -6.04
CA ARG A 164 1.12 5.33 -5.65
C ARG A 164 2.03 4.90 -6.80
N LEU A 165 1.61 3.95 -7.64
CA LEU A 165 2.34 3.59 -8.85
C LEU A 165 2.40 4.74 -9.85
N ALA A 166 1.34 5.54 -9.96
CA ALA A 166 1.32 6.71 -10.83
C ALA A 166 2.29 7.81 -10.35
N ASP A 167 2.39 8.02 -9.03
CA ASP A 167 3.28 9.02 -8.44
C ASP A 167 4.75 8.56 -8.35
N ALA A 168 4.98 7.26 -8.20
CA ALA A 168 6.30 6.68 -8.06
C ALA A 168 6.94 6.41 -9.42
N GLY A 169 7.67 7.41 -9.94
CA GLY A 169 8.52 7.19 -11.11
C GLY A 169 9.44 5.98 -10.91
N ARG A 170 9.20 4.91 -11.69
CA ARG A 170 10.08 3.75 -11.95
C ARG A 170 10.20 2.64 -10.90
N GLN A 171 9.38 2.57 -9.85
CA GLN A 171 9.46 1.44 -8.90
C GLN A 171 8.94 0.13 -9.54
N TYR A 172 9.86 -0.76 -9.91
CA TYR A 172 9.54 -2.04 -10.56
C TYR A 172 9.12 -3.12 -9.56
N TYR A 173 9.65 -3.08 -8.34
CA TYR A 173 9.38 -4.12 -7.35
C TYR A 173 8.64 -3.55 -6.15
N VAL A 174 7.64 -4.29 -5.68
CA VAL A 174 6.84 -3.90 -4.51
C VAL A 174 6.99 -4.98 -3.44
N LEU A 175 7.31 -4.57 -2.23
CA LEU A 175 7.35 -5.45 -1.05
C LEU A 175 6.20 -5.09 -0.11
N LEU A 176 5.18 -5.94 -0.07
CA LEU A 176 4.00 -5.79 0.77
C LEU A 176 4.22 -6.38 2.17
N ASN A 177 4.22 -5.53 3.18
CA ASN A 177 4.24 -5.90 4.58
C ASN A 177 2.81 -6.24 5.05
N LEU A 178 2.59 -7.51 5.37
CA LEU A 178 1.30 -8.02 5.82
C LEU A 178 1.24 -8.26 7.34
N GLN A 179 2.22 -7.77 8.11
CA GLN A 179 2.29 -7.99 9.56
C GLN A 179 1.05 -7.49 10.31
N ASN A 180 0.49 -6.37 9.86
CA ASN A 180 -0.67 -5.72 10.47
C ASN A 180 -1.98 -6.03 9.72
N MET A 181 -1.98 -7.05 8.86
CA MET A 181 -3.19 -7.54 8.19
C MET A 181 -3.89 -8.57 9.08
N VAL A 182 -5.06 -8.20 9.61
CA VAL A 182 -5.76 -9.01 10.61
C VAL A 182 -6.66 -10.05 9.94
N ARG A 183 -7.43 -9.65 8.92
CA ARG A 183 -8.29 -10.54 8.14
C ARG A 183 -8.17 -10.25 6.66
N VAL A 184 -8.36 -11.28 5.86
CA VAL A 184 -8.49 -11.19 4.41
C VAL A 184 -9.62 -12.11 3.94
N ASP A 185 -10.34 -11.70 2.90
CA ASP A 185 -11.36 -12.52 2.21
C ASP A 185 -11.00 -12.73 0.73
N ILE A 186 -11.86 -13.47 0.01
CA ILE A 186 -11.67 -13.79 -1.41
C ILE A 186 -11.60 -12.52 -2.27
N SER A 187 -12.40 -11.49 -1.95
CA SER A 187 -12.35 -10.21 -2.68
C SER A 187 -11.01 -9.49 -2.47
N GLY A 188 -10.47 -9.56 -1.25
CA GLY A 188 -9.12 -9.08 -0.94
C GLY A 188 -8.04 -9.81 -1.73
N VAL A 189 -8.15 -11.14 -1.85
CA VAL A 189 -7.24 -11.96 -2.66
C VAL A 189 -7.30 -11.55 -4.13
N HIS A 190 -8.49 -11.48 -4.74
CA HIS A 190 -8.63 -11.08 -6.14
C HIS A 190 -8.10 -9.68 -6.43
N MET A 191 -8.24 -8.75 -5.48
CA MET A 191 -7.63 -7.43 -5.61
C MET A 191 -6.09 -7.54 -5.67
N LEU A 192 -5.48 -8.35 -4.80
CA LEU A 192 -4.04 -8.59 -4.82
C LEU A 192 -3.59 -9.30 -6.10
N GLU A 193 -4.36 -10.26 -6.62
CA GLU A 193 -4.09 -10.92 -7.91
C GLU A 193 -4.02 -9.92 -9.07
N ASN A 194 -5.03 -9.05 -9.15
CA ASN A 194 -5.07 -7.99 -10.16
C ASN A 194 -3.88 -7.06 -10.03
N TYR A 195 -3.54 -6.67 -8.80
CA TYR A 195 -2.38 -5.82 -8.53
C TYR A 195 -1.06 -6.48 -8.93
N VAL A 196 -0.86 -7.76 -8.59
CA VAL A 196 0.33 -8.53 -8.98
C VAL A 196 0.46 -8.60 -10.51
N ASN A 197 -0.64 -8.94 -11.20
CA ASN A 197 -0.65 -9.03 -12.66
C ASN A 197 -0.35 -7.69 -13.34
N GLU A 198 -0.89 -6.58 -12.80
CA GLU A 198 -0.61 -5.23 -13.29
C GLU A 198 0.86 -4.85 -13.16
N ILE A 199 1.48 -5.12 -12.00
CA ILE A 199 2.91 -4.87 -11.77
C ILE A 199 3.78 -5.74 -12.69
N ARG A 200 3.44 -7.03 -12.84
CA ARG A 200 4.16 -7.95 -13.74
C ARG A 200 4.07 -7.50 -15.20
N GLY A 201 2.92 -7.02 -15.64
CA GLY A 201 2.73 -6.44 -16.98
C GLY A 201 3.64 -5.23 -17.24
N GLN A 202 4.05 -4.51 -16.20
CA GLN A 202 4.98 -3.38 -16.31
C GLN A 202 6.47 -3.80 -16.24
N GLY A 203 6.76 -5.11 -16.19
CA GLY A 203 8.11 -5.68 -16.05
C GLY A 203 8.62 -5.71 -14.62
N GLY A 204 7.72 -5.57 -13.65
CA GLY A 204 7.98 -5.60 -12.22
C GLY A 204 7.58 -6.92 -11.55
N ASP A 205 7.62 -6.95 -10.21
CA ASP A 205 7.01 -8.04 -9.44
C ASP A 205 6.64 -7.63 -8.00
N VAL A 206 5.78 -8.41 -7.36
CA VAL A 206 5.29 -8.15 -5.99
C VAL A 206 5.70 -9.28 -5.06
N TYR A 207 6.31 -8.89 -3.94
CA TYR A 207 6.76 -9.78 -2.87
C TYR A 207 5.96 -9.50 -1.60
N PHE A 208 5.75 -10.53 -0.79
CA PHE A 208 4.98 -10.47 0.44
C PHE A 208 5.88 -10.87 1.60
N PHE A 209 5.80 -10.15 2.73
CA PHE A 209 6.54 -10.55 3.93
C PHE A 209 5.75 -10.32 5.21
N LYS A 210 6.13 -11.09 6.25
CA LYS A 210 5.49 -11.10 7.57
C LYS A 210 3.98 -11.31 7.54
N MET A 211 3.52 -12.26 6.72
CA MET A 211 2.11 -12.63 6.62
C MET A 211 1.63 -13.40 7.87
N THR A 212 0.39 -13.12 8.30
CA THR A 212 -0.27 -13.86 9.38
C THR A 212 -0.72 -15.26 8.92
N ASP A 213 -0.83 -16.22 9.84
CA ASP A 213 -1.28 -17.59 9.51
C ASP A 213 -2.69 -17.64 8.92
N ILE A 214 -3.55 -16.69 9.31
CA ILE A 214 -4.91 -16.56 8.78
C ILE A 214 -4.86 -16.22 7.29
N ALA A 215 -4.08 -15.21 6.92
CA ALA A 215 -3.89 -14.82 5.52
C ALA A 215 -3.23 -15.94 4.72
N ARG A 216 -2.22 -16.61 5.29
CA ARG A 216 -1.53 -17.74 4.65
C ARG A 216 -2.51 -18.85 4.24
N ARG A 217 -3.37 -19.29 5.16
CA ARG A 217 -4.34 -20.37 4.89
C ARG A 217 -5.28 -20.00 3.75
N LEU A 218 -5.78 -18.77 3.73
CA LEU A 218 -6.65 -18.32 2.67
C LEU A 218 -5.90 -18.30 1.33
N PHE A 219 -4.70 -17.73 1.30
CA PHE A 219 -3.88 -17.63 0.09
C PHE A 219 -3.49 -19.01 -0.46
N THR A 220 -3.28 -20.03 0.40
CA THR A 220 -3.12 -21.42 -0.05
C THR A 220 -4.41 -21.91 -0.69
N SER A 221 -5.53 -21.79 0.04
CA SER A 221 -6.80 -22.41 -0.38
C SER A 221 -7.40 -21.75 -1.63
N SER A 222 -7.08 -20.49 -1.90
CA SER A 222 -7.54 -19.77 -3.08
C SER A 222 -6.68 -20.01 -4.32
N GLY A 223 -5.53 -20.68 -4.19
CA GLY A 223 -4.54 -20.81 -5.27
C GLY A 223 -3.68 -19.55 -5.49
N PHE A 224 -3.81 -18.54 -4.63
CA PHE A 224 -3.05 -17.29 -4.77
C PHE A 224 -1.55 -17.51 -4.66
N MET A 225 -1.12 -18.38 -3.74
CA MET A 225 0.31 -18.68 -3.60
C MET A 225 0.90 -19.39 -4.83
N ASP A 226 0.09 -20.19 -5.53
CA ASP A 226 0.54 -20.86 -6.76
C ASP A 226 0.63 -19.86 -7.93
N LEU A 227 -0.29 -18.90 -8.00
CA LEU A 227 -0.29 -17.82 -9.01
C LEU A 227 0.93 -16.89 -8.85
N VAL A 228 1.24 -16.49 -7.62
CA VAL A 228 2.38 -15.61 -7.35
C VAL A 228 3.69 -16.40 -7.43
N GLY A 229 3.72 -17.61 -6.89
CA GLY A 229 4.92 -18.41 -6.73
C GLY A 229 5.42 -18.41 -5.28
N PRO A 230 5.93 -19.54 -4.77
CA PRO A 230 6.33 -19.66 -3.36
C PRO A 230 7.52 -18.76 -2.99
N ASP A 231 8.41 -18.46 -3.95
CA ASP A 231 9.61 -17.64 -3.75
C ASP A 231 9.32 -16.15 -3.47
N HIS A 232 8.06 -15.74 -3.64
CA HIS A 232 7.60 -14.37 -3.41
C HIS A 232 7.09 -14.14 -1.99
N PHE A 233 6.93 -15.19 -1.19
CA PHE A 233 6.48 -15.10 0.20
C PHE A 233 7.67 -15.21 1.16
N LEU A 234 8.26 -14.07 1.49
CA LEU A 234 9.46 -13.96 2.31
C LEU A 234 9.10 -14.05 3.81
N HIS A 235 9.85 -14.84 4.57
CA HIS A 235 9.57 -15.09 6.00
C HIS A 235 10.53 -14.38 6.96
N ASP A 236 11.70 -13.96 6.47
CA ASP A 236 12.79 -13.49 7.32
C ASP A 236 12.91 -11.95 7.40
N GLU A 237 13.59 -11.49 8.45
CA GLU A 237 14.06 -10.12 8.62
C GLU A 237 14.96 -9.66 7.45
N ASN A 238 15.48 -10.62 6.68
CA ASN A 238 16.34 -10.42 5.52
C ASN A 238 15.57 -10.31 4.19
N ALA A 239 14.27 -10.05 4.21
CA ALA A 239 13.48 -9.87 2.98
C ALA A 239 14.11 -8.83 2.02
N ILE A 240 14.61 -7.72 2.56
CA ILE A 240 15.29 -6.68 1.76
C ILE A 240 16.60 -7.20 1.18
N ASP A 241 17.38 -7.95 1.97
CA ASP A 241 18.65 -8.56 1.54
C ASP A 241 18.43 -9.54 0.38
N TYR A 242 17.43 -10.43 0.50
CA TYR A 242 17.04 -11.36 -0.55
C TYR A 242 16.70 -10.62 -1.86
N LEU A 243 15.83 -9.60 -1.78
CA LEU A 243 15.46 -8.81 -2.94
C LEU A 243 16.66 -8.09 -3.54
N PHE A 244 17.50 -7.48 -2.70
CA PHE A 244 18.64 -6.72 -3.16
C PHE A 244 19.64 -7.57 -3.94
N HIS A 245 19.89 -8.81 -3.50
CA HIS A 245 20.88 -9.68 -4.11
C HIS A 245 20.36 -10.54 -5.26
N ARG A 246 19.07 -10.85 -5.30
CA ARG A 246 18.51 -11.78 -6.30
C ARG A 246 17.55 -11.16 -7.31
N VAL A 247 16.98 -9.99 -6.99
CA VAL A 247 15.86 -9.43 -7.76
C VAL A 247 16.21 -8.03 -8.28
N LEU A 248 16.78 -7.18 -7.43
CA LEU A 248 17.16 -5.83 -7.82
C LEU A 248 18.39 -5.83 -8.71
N ASN A 249 18.39 -4.96 -9.71
CA ASN A 249 19.55 -4.78 -10.60
C ASN A 249 20.59 -3.87 -9.93
N PRO A 250 21.81 -4.37 -9.61
CA PRO A 250 22.84 -3.57 -8.97
C PRO A 250 23.37 -2.43 -9.86
N LYS A 251 23.30 -2.56 -11.20
CA LYS A 251 23.71 -1.50 -12.13
C LYS A 251 22.85 -0.24 -11.95
N VAL A 252 21.54 -0.40 -11.80
CA VAL A 252 20.65 0.74 -11.49
C VAL A 252 21.04 1.40 -10.16
N CYS A 253 21.41 0.60 -9.15
CA CYS A 253 21.91 1.12 -7.88
C CYS A 253 23.25 1.86 -8.01
N ILE A 254 24.13 1.47 -8.93
CA ILE A 254 25.48 2.04 -9.10
C ILE A 254 25.44 3.30 -9.99
N TYR A 255 24.67 3.27 -11.08
CA TYR A 255 24.73 4.27 -12.16
C TYR A 255 23.50 5.20 -12.23
N ASP A 256 22.29 4.74 -11.86
CA ASP A 256 21.04 5.49 -12.05
C ASP A 256 20.45 6.06 -10.76
N CYS A 257 20.74 5.44 -9.62
CA CYS A 257 20.12 5.78 -8.34
C CYS A 257 20.97 6.82 -7.59
N PRO A 258 20.48 8.06 -7.37
CA PRO A 258 21.23 9.06 -6.60
C PRO A 258 21.16 8.83 -5.08
N LEU A 259 20.26 7.97 -4.61
CA LEU A 259 19.93 7.81 -3.20
C LEU A 259 20.49 6.52 -2.59
N ARG A 260 20.56 6.50 -1.26
CA ARG A 260 21.04 5.39 -0.43
C ARG A 260 19.99 5.03 0.62
N VAL A 261 18.96 4.29 0.21
CA VAL A 261 17.78 4.01 1.05
C VAL A 261 17.99 2.82 1.98
N PHE A 262 18.66 1.77 1.50
CA PHE A 262 18.81 0.49 2.19
C PHE A 262 20.23 0.30 2.74
N ARG A 263 20.42 -0.64 3.67
CA ARG A 263 21.74 -0.97 4.24
C ARG A 263 22.66 -1.53 3.16
N GLU A 264 22.09 -2.40 2.33
CA GLU A 264 22.76 -3.17 1.28
C GLU A 264 23.33 -2.24 0.20
N CYS A 265 22.70 -1.07 -0.01
CA CYS A 265 23.18 -0.10 -0.99
C CYS A 265 24.23 0.88 -0.46
N GLN A 266 24.54 0.92 0.85
CA GLN A 266 25.46 1.92 1.42
C GLN A 266 26.89 1.79 0.86
N ASN A 267 27.35 0.56 0.68
CA ASN A 267 28.73 0.27 0.27
C ASN A 267 28.91 0.09 -1.24
N LEU A 268 27.84 0.10 -2.03
CA LEU A 268 27.97 0.04 -3.49
C LEU A 268 28.67 1.30 -4.00
N PRO A 269 29.56 1.24 -5.00
CA PRO A 269 30.07 2.47 -5.59
C PRO A 269 28.92 3.26 -6.26
N LYS A 270 28.88 4.59 -6.13
CA LYS A 270 28.10 5.42 -7.06
C LYS A 270 29.08 5.88 -8.12
N ILE A 271 29.00 5.29 -9.31
CA ILE A 271 29.87 5.65 -10.43
C ILE A 271 29.09 6.62 -11.29
N SER A 272 29.64 7.80 -11.51
CA SER A 272 29.11 8.69 -12.53
C SER A 272 29.28 8.03 -13.89
N ILE A 273 28.20 7.92 -14.65
CA ILE A 273 28.28 7.46 -16.05
C ILE A 273 29.30 8.34 -16.80
N PRO A 274 30.02 7.81 -17.81
CA PRO A 274 31.13 8.53 -18.47
C PRO A 274 30.76 9.91 -19.02
N PHE A 275 29.48 10.11 -19.33
CA PHE A 275 28.91 11.33 -19.88
C PHE A 275 28.03 12.09 -18.89
N GLN A 276 28.11 11.80 -17.58
CA GLN A 276 27.30 12.46 -16.54
C GLN A 276 27.51 13.98 -16.53
N ASP A 277 28.75 14.43 -16.70
CA ASP A 277 29.11 15.85 -16.73
C ASP A 277 28.43 16.59 -17.89
N LYS A 278 28.19 15.91 -19.01
CA LYS A 278 27.48 16.48 -20.18
C LYS A 278 25.99 16.72 -19.92
N ILE A 279 25.41 16.09 -18.90
CA ILE A 279 23.96 16.15 -18.59
C ILE A 279 23.71 16.94 -17.29
N GLN A 280 24.76 17.15 -16.49
CA GLN A 280 24.66 17.78 -15.19
C GLN A 280 24.20 19.25 -15.32
N GLY A 281 23.08 19.59 -14.66
CA GLY A 281 22.49 20.94 -14.71
C GLY A 281 21.40 21.15 -15.76
N MET A 282 21.09 20.15 -16.59
CA MET A 282 19.98 20.24 -17.54
C MET A 282 18.62 20.01 -16.86
N THR A 283 17.70 20.97 -17.01
CA THR A 283 16.30 20.85 -16.59
C THR A 283 15.45 20.02 -17.56
N SER A 284 15.84 19.95 -18.84
CA SER A 284 15.21 19.12 -19.86
C SER A 284 16.23 18.67 -20.90
N LEU A 285 16.09 17.44 -21.41
CA LEU A 285 16.90 16.96 -22.53
C LEU A 285 16.45 17.65 -23.82
N PRO A 286 17.39 18.04 -24.70
CA PRO A 286 17.04 18.62 -25.99
C PRO A 286 16.17 17.68 -26.83
N TYR A 287 15.56 18.27 -27.84
CA TYR A 287 14.77 17.52 -28.82
C TYR A 287 15.69 16.61 -29.62
N VAL A 288 15.32 15.35 -29.69
CA VAL A 288 15.98 14.34 -30.54
C VAL A 288 14.90 13.80 -31.48
N PRO A 289 15.15 13.74 -32.80
CA PRO A 289 14.22 13.14 -33.75
C PRO A 289 13.81 11.72 -33.33
N LEU A 290 12.53 11.40 -33.49
CA LEU A 290 11.98 10.08 -33.16
C LEU A 290 11.78 9.25 -34.43
N ILE A 291 11.85 7.92 -34.29
CA ILE A 291 11.43 6.94 -35.30
C ILE A 291 10.38 6.01 -34.68
N HIS A 292 9.28 5.78 -35.39
CA HIS A 292 8.23 4.86 -34.95
C HIS A 292 8.66 3.40 -35.15
N VAL A 293 8.12 2.49 -34.33
CA VAL A 293 8.52 1.07 -34.35
C VAL A 293 8.15 0.38 -35.67
N GLU A 294 7.07 0.79 -36.31
CA GLU A 294 6.61 0.27 -37.61
C GLU A 294 7.57 0.67 -38.75
N GLU A 295 8.05 1.91 -38.73
CA GLU A 295 9.04 2.39 -39.70
C GLU A 295 10.37 1.66 -39.49
N LEU A 296 10.78 1.49 -38.23
CA LEU A 296 12.01 0.78 -37.89
C LEU A 296 11.96 -0.69 -38.34
N GLU A 297 10.87 -1.40 -38.09
CA GLU A 297 10.69 -2.80 -38.50
C GLU A 297 10.83 -2.96 -40.02
N GLY A 298 10.15 -2.10 -40.79
CA GLY A 298 10.21 -2.11 -42.25
C GLY A 298 11.60 -1.76 -42.81
N ARG A 299 12.49 -1.17 -42.00
CA ARG A 299 13.90 -0.91 -42.36
C ARG A 299 14.83 -2.03 -41.90
N CYS A 300 14.56 -2.69 -40.77
CA CYS A 300 15.32 -3.84 -40.29
C CYS A 300 15.33 -5.02 -41.27
N THR A 301 14.31 -5.12 -42.13
CA THR A 301 14.20 -6.16 -43.17
C THR A 301 14.98 -5.86 -44.46
N ARG A 302 15.47 -4.63 -44.65
CA ARG A 302 16.21 -4.21 -45.86
C ARG A 302 17.68 -4.61 -45.77
N ARG A 303 18.27 -5.01 -46.89
CA ARG A 303 19.71 -5.29 -47.02
C ARG A 303 20.28 -4.59 -48.26
N PRO A 304 21.41 -3.87 -48.16
CA PRO A 304 22.16 -3.54 -46.95
C PRO A 304 21.40 -2.59 -46.00
N LEU A 305 21.77 -2.57 -44.72
CA LEU A 305 21.19 -1.63 -43.75
C LEU A 305 21.74 -0.23 -44.00
N ASP A 306 20.86 0.77 -44.07
CA ASP A 306 21.19 2.18 -44.29
C ASP A 306 21.46 2.95 -42.99
N PHE A 307 21.36 2.29 -41.83
CA PHE A 307 21.54 2.84 -40.49
C PHE A 307 22.28 1.87 -39.56
N GLU A 308 22.67 2.34 -38.39
CA GLU A 308 23.15 1.53 -37.27
C GLU A 308 22.14 1.59 -36.12
N LEU A 309 21.71 0.44 -35.60
CA LEU A 309 20.80 0.36 -34.46
C LEU A 309 21.59 0.02 -33.20
N ILE A 310 21.63 0.92 -32.22
CA ILE A 310 22.30 0.71 -30.94
C ILE A 310 21.27 0.46 -29.85
N ASP A 311 21.34 -0.71 -29.22
CA ASP A 311 20.57 -0.99 -28.01
C ASP A 311 21.38 -0.66 -26.77
N VAL A 312 20.91 0.35 -26.04
CA VAL A 312 21.57 0.85 -24.83
C VAL A 312 20.96 0.30 -23.55
N ARG A 313 20.10 -0.73 -23.63
CA ARG A 313 19.61 -1.43 -22.43
C ARG A 313 20.74 -2.15 -21.73
N GLU A 314 20.55 -2.49 -20.46
CA GLU A 314 21.53 -3.29 -19.73
C GLU A 314 21.53 -4.74 -20.22
N GLU A 315 22.64 -5.45 -20.02
CA GLU A 315 22.86 -6.85 -20.44
C GLU A 315 21.68 -7.79 -20.13
N MET A 316 21.17 -7.78 -18.89
CA MET A 316 19.99 -8.59 -18.52
C MET A 316 18.73 -8.29 -19.34
N GLU A 317 18.54 -7.04 -19.81
CA GLU A 317 17.40 -6.67 -20.65
C GLU A 317 17.63 -7.10 -22.11
N TRP A 318 18.87 -7.06 -22.57
CA TRP A 318 19.29 -7.53 -23.90
C TRP A 318 19.13 -9.05 -24.04
N ASP A 319 19.56 -9.80 -23.03
CA ASP A 319 19.52 -11.26 -23.03
C ASP A 319 18.08 -11.82 -23.02
N ARG A 320 17.13 -11.07 -22.44
CA ARG A 320 15.70 -11.42 -22.48
C ARG A 320 15.06 -11.28 -23.87
N GLY A 321 15.70 -10.55 -24.77
CA GLY A 321 15.20 -10.32 -26.12
C GLY A 321 15.60 -8.95 -26.66
N HIS A 322 16.05 -8.90 -27.90
CA HIS A 322 16.50 -7.69 -28.58
C HIS A 322 16.19 -7.72 -30.09
N ILE A 323 16.31 -6.59 -30.76
CA ILE A 323 16.13 -6.52 -32.21
C ILE A 323 17.36 -7.14 -32.88
N GLN A 324 17.17 -8.11 -33.78
CA GLN A 324 18.26 -8.94 -34.34
C GLN A 324 19.40 -8.13 -34.99
N VAL A 325 19.08 -6.98 -35.60
CA VAL A 325 20.07 -6.12 -36.26
C VAL A 325 20.73 -5.11 -35.32
N ALA A 326 20.32 -5.05 -34.05
CA ALA A 326 20.88 -4.12 -33.09
C ALA A 326 22.29 -4.56 -32.64
N ARG A 327 23.13 -3.57 -32.34
CA ARG A 327 24.38 -3.74 -31.62
C ARG A 327 24.17 -3.35 -30.16
N HIS A 328 24.52 -4.24 -29.24
CA HIS A 328 24.40 -3.96 -27.81
C HIS A 328 25.57 -3.11 -27.31
N MET A 329 25.26 -1.99 -26.67
CA MET A 329 26.22 -1.15 -25.95
C MET A 329 25.57 -0.65 -24.67
N ALA A 330 25.80 -1.35 -23.56
CA ALA A 330 25.12 -1.08 -22.29
C ALA A 330 25.28 0.39 -21.85
N TYR A 331 24.16 1.01 -21.44
CA TYR A 331 24.14 2.42 -21.02
C TYR A 331 25.19 2.75 -19.94
N SER A 332 25.37 1.85 -18.96
CA SER A 332 26.34 2.03 -17.86
C SER A 332 27.80 2.10 -18.30
N THR A 333 28.14 1.51 -19.44
CA THR A 333 29.50 1.45 -19.99
C THR A 333 29.61 2.10 -21.36
N PHE A 334 28.58 2.85 -21.79
CA PHE A 334 28.55 3.43 -23.12
C PHE A 334 29.64 4.48 -23.30
N SER A 335 30.44 4.31 -24.35
CA SER A 335 31.47 5.25 -24.80
C SER A 335 31.24 5.53 -26.29
N VAL A 336 31.42 6.79 -26.68
CA VAL A 336 31.30 7.18 -28.09
C VAL A 336 32.50 6.68 -28.89
N GLU A 337 33.66 6.54 -28.24
CA GLU A 337 34.90 6.04 -28.83
C GLU A 337 34.79 4.56 -29.26
N ASP A 338 33.99 3.77 -28.54
CA ASP A 338 33.70 2.37 -28.88
C ASP A 338 32.70 2.22 -30.05
N LEU A 339 32.04 3.32 -30.42
CA LEU A 339 31.11 3.38 -31.52
C LEU A 339 31.88 3.52 -32.84
N ASP A 340 32.32 2.38 -33.38
CA ASP A 340 32.99 2.24 -34.68
C ASP A 340 32.05 2.56 -35.88
N VAL A 341 31.55 3.80 -35.92
CA VAL A 341 30.57 4.31 -36.88
C VAL A 341 30.94 5.73 -37.27
N THR A 342 30.88 6.06 -38.56
CA THR A 342 31.15 7.43 -39.03
C THR A 342 30.05 8.40 -38.56
N PRO A 343 30.38 9.63 -38.13
CA PRO A 343 29.40 10.61 -37.63
C PRO A 343 28.27 11.00 -38.63
N ASP A 344 28.46 10.69 -39.91
CA ASP A 344 27.53 10.97 -41.00
C ASP A 344 26.48 9.85 -41.18
N ARG A 345 26.77 8.63 -40.69
CA ARG A 345 25.87 7.49 -40.80
C ARG A 345 24.70 7.66 -39.83
N GLU A 346 23.51 7.27 -40.27
CA GLU A 346 22.33 7.34 -39.40
C GLU A 346 22.47 6.37 -38.22
N VAL A 347 22.33 6.89 -37.00
CA VAL A 347 22.37 6.10 -35.77
C VAL A 347 20.99 6.15 -35.12
N VAL A 348 20.37 4.99 -34.95
CA VAL A 348 19.12 4.83 -34.23
C VAL A 348 19.42 4.24 -32.86
N VAL A 349 18.98 4.89 -31.79
CA VAL A 349 19.23 4.43 -30.41
C VAL A 349 17.92 3.93 -29.80
N ILE A 350 17.94 2.71 -29.28
CA ILE A 350 16.81 2.09 -28.60
C ILE A 350 17.16 1.79 -27.13
N SER A 351 16.20 2.00 -26.25
CA SER A 351 16.27 1.54 -24.86
C SER A 351 14.94 0.85 -24.51
N ARG A 352 14.72 0.45 -23.25
CA ARG A 352 13.43 -0.14 -22.85
C ARG A 352 12.24 0.77 -23.18
N SER A 353 12.42 2.06 -22.91
CA SER A 353 11.53 3.15 -23.33
C SER A 353 12.34 4.19 -24.10
N THR A 354 12.15 5.49 -23.86
CA THR A 354 12.86 6.57 -24.58
C THR A 354 13.91 7.30 -23.75
N ARG A 355 13.97 7.12 -22.42
CA ARG A 355 14.82 8.00 -21.58
C ARG A 355 16.32 7.76 -21.75
N ARG A 356 16.81 6.52 -21.68
CA ARG A 356 18.24 6.21 -21.83
C ARG A 356 18.72 6.48 -23.25
N SER A 357 17.92 6.08 -24.24
CA SER A 357 18.21 6.33 -25.65
C SER A 357 18.26 7.82 -25.99
N ARG A 358 17.38 8.67 -25.42
CA ARG A 358 17.48 10.14 -25.58
C ARG A 358 18.75 10.73 -25.00
N ILE A 359 19.20 10.23 -23.85
CA ILE A 359 20.45 10.67 -23.25
C ILE A 359 21.63 10.32 -24.14
N ILE A 360 21.71 9.06 -24.58
CA ILE A 360 22.79 8.62 -25.48
C ILE A 360 22.73 9.36 -26.81
N ALA A 361 21.54 9.58 -27.36
CA ALA A 361 21.40 10.34 -28.58
C ALA A 361 21.91 11.78 -28.44
N TYR A 362 21.62 12.44 -27.32
CA TYR A 362 22.19 13.75 -27.02
C TYR A 362 23.73 13.71 -26.94
N VAL A 363 24.28 12.72 -26.23
CA VAL A 363 25.74 12.53 -26.12
C VAL A 363 26.40 12.33 -27.49
N LEU A 364 25.75 11.58 -28.39
CA LEU A 364 26.21 11.39 -29.76
C LEU A 364 26.16 12.68 -30.57
N MET A 365 25.07 13.45 -30.47
CA MET A 365 24.95 14.75 -31.15
C MET A 365 26.02 15.74 -30.70
N GLU A 366 26.31 15.81 -29.39
CA GLU A 366 27.41 16.62 -28.84
C GLU A 366 28.80 16.15 -29.29
N SER A 367 28.93 14.86 -29.61
CA SER A 367 30.16 14.29 -30.15
C SER A 367 30.26 14.37 -31.68
N GLY A 368 29.35 15.09 -32.34
CA GLY A 368 29.42 15.39 -33.78
C GLY A 368 28.56 14.52 -34.69
N PHE A 369 27.76 13.59 -34.16
CA PHE A 369 26.85 12.80 -34.97
C PHE A 369 25.66 13.65 -35.42
N SER A 370 25.47 13.78 -36.73
CA SER A 370 24.47 14.70 -37.31
C SER A 370 23.10 14.05 -37.56
N ASN A 371 23.04 12.72 -37.68
CA ASN A 371 21.82 11.98 -37.96
C ASN A 371 21.54 10.92 -36.88
N VAL A 372 21.03 11.37 -35.74
CA VAL A 372 20.68 10.50 -34.60
C VAL A 372 19.18 10.51 -34.37
N LYS A 373 18.58 9.31 -34.27
CA LYS A 373 17.15 9.12 -33.99
C LYS A 373 16.95 8.24 -32.77
N VAL A 374 15.84 8.43 -32.06
CA VAL A 374 15.44 7.57 -30.93
C VAL A 374 14.16 6.83 -31.26
N VAL A 375 14.11 5.55 -30.95
CA VAL A 375 12.90 4.75 -31.14
C VAL A 375 11.82 5.20 -30.17
N GLU A 376 10.68 5.66 -30.69
CA GLU A 376 9.55 6.07 -29.88
C GLU A 376 8.97 4.87 -29.12
N GLY A 377 8.68 5.05 -27.82
CA GLY A 377 8.21 3.97 -26.95
C GLY A 377 9.26 2.89 -26.62
N GLY A 378 10.40 2.86 -27.33
CA GLY A 378 11.50 1.93 -27.11
C GLY A 378 11.13 0.47 -27.37
N MET A 379 11.83 -0.45 -26.71
CA MET A 379 11.54 -1.88 -26.80
C MET A 379 10.16 -2.26 -26.25
N SER A 380 9.58 -1.48 -25.33
CA SER A 380 8.21 -1.72 -24.88
C SER A 380 7.23 -1.59 -26.05
N ALA A 381 7.31 -0.51 -26.85
CA ALA A 381 6.46 -0.37 -28.02
C ALA A 381 6.73 -1.43 -29.10
N TRP A 382 8.00 -1.85 -29.25
CA TRP A 382 8.36 -2.94 -30.17
C TRP A 382 7.68 -4.26 -29.79
N ILE A 383 7.66 -4.59 -28.50
CA ILE A 383 7.03 -5.79 -27.96
C ILE A 383 5.50 -5.68 -28.03
N ASP A 384 4.93 -4.52 -27.70
CA ASP A 384 3.49 -4.28 -27.77
C ASP A 384 2.97 -4.42 -29.22
N ALA A 385 3.76 -4.00 -30.21
CA ALA A 385 3.49 -4.19 -31.63
C ALA A 385 3.69 -5.65 -32.11
N SER A 386 4.09 -6.56 -31.23
CA SER A 386 4.34 -7.99 -31.52
C SER A 386 5.40 -8.23 -32.60
N PHE A 387 6.40 -7.35 -32.70
CA PHE A 387 7.52 -7.51 -33.63
C PHE A 387 8.56 -8.51 -33.11
N MET A 388 9.24 -9.18 -34.05
CA MET A 388 10.19 -10.24 -33.71
C MET A 388 11.37 -9.72 -32.88
N THR A 389 11.75 -10.51 -31.88
CA THR A 389 12.97 -10.32 -31.07
C THR A 389 13.87 -11.54 -31.18
N ALA A 390 15.16 -11.32 -31.33
CA ALA A 390 16.18 -12.34 -31.16
C ALA A 390 16.53 -12.52 -29.68
N ILE A 391 16.97 -13.71 -29.32
CA ILE A 391 17.50 -14.03 -27.99
C ILE A 391 18.95 -14.45 -28.20
N SER A 392 19.87 -13.93 -27.39
CA SER A 392 21.26 -14.38 -27.39
C SER A 392 21.30 -15.83 -26.92
N VAL A 393 21.47 -16.77 -27.84
CA VAL A 393 21.79 -18.15 -27.46
C VAL A 393 23.29 -18.17 -27.22
N TYR A 394 23.70 -18.25 -25.96
CA TYR A 394 25.11 -18.47 -25.61
C TYR A 394 25.55 -19.80 -26.26
N THR A 395 26.39 -19.72 -27.29
CA THR A 395 27.19 -20.87 -27.79
C THR A 395 28.49 -20.96 -27.04
#